data_AF-A0A291TG11-F1
#
_entry.id   AF-A0A291TG11-F1
#
_cell.length_a   1.000
_cell.length_b   1.000
_cell.length_c   1.000
_cell.angle_alpha   90.00
_cell.angle_beta   90.00
_cell.angle_gamma   90.00
#
_symmetry.space_group_name_H-M   'P 1'
#
loop_
_entity.id
_entity.type
_entity.pdbx_description
1 polymer ?
#
loop_
_entity_poly.entity_id
_entity_poly.type
_entity_poly.pdbx_seq_one_letter_code
_entity_poly.pdbx_strand_id
1 'polypeptide(L)'
;MREVVTNLAEMIRQQSAFKMYSEETQVFRLTDLRYTDDMDIACFLVQLGDKNGSDPVFANLTTGELRTEPKLEGEGIALSAHFMLSLDSVDATNIRFHAVMEEVPGITKSRVAPFLTALLKDAFEGYTFVDPDTRTENRCRPMCKLSGRPSQSLEESLEEGVLKGLTLVKHEVVDGIMDGDPYSQFVEHTVRIQVTTQPETWLDRITWLNEWRQKASNHGFDQLKVLYKRPEGRQKTVTMDREEDAANALFTRQEQFILDSNINQCEQAIHEELFNKMVTLLRSL
;
A
#
# COMPACT_ATOMS: atom_id res chain seq x y z
N MET A 1 -20.51 -5.60 -6.59
CA MET A 1 -19.76 -4.83 -5.57
C MET A 1 -20.53 -4.65 -4.26
N ARG A 2 -21.80 -4.25 -4.27
CA ARG A 2 -22.59 -4.07 -3.03
C ARG A 2 -22.59 -5.29 -2.10
N GLU A 3 -22.81 -6.49 -2.65
CA GLU A 3 -22.75 -7.73 -1.86
C GLU A 3 -21.38 -7.96 -1.19
N VAL A 4 -20.28 -7.61 -1.86
CA VAL A 4 -18.94 -7.64 -1.26
C VAL A 4 -18.87 -6.72 -0.05
N VAL A 5 -19.37 -5.49 -0.16
CA VAL A 5 -19.40 -4.53 0.96
C VAL A 5 -20.23 -5.08 2.10
N THR A 6 -21.43 -5.62 1.82
CA THR A 6 -22.31 -6.22 2.84
C THR A 6 -21.63 -7.37 3.59
N ASN A 7 -21.01 -8.31 2.87
CA ASN A 7 -20.36 -9.46 3.51
C ASN A 7 -19.14 -9.04 4.32
N LEU A 8 -18.35 -8.06 3.86
CA LEU A 8 -17.24 -7.51 4.64
C LEU A 8 -17.72 -6.71 5.85
N ALA A 9 -18.82 -5.96 5.74
CA ALA A 9 -19.45 -5.26 6.87
C ALA A 9 -19.84 -6.24 7.99
N GLU A 10 -20.39 -7.39 7.60
CA GLU A 10 -20.76 -8.46 8.51
C GLU A 10 -19.53 -9.03 9.23
N MET A 11 -18.43 -9.28 8.50
CA MET A 11 -17.18 -9.73 9.10
C MET A 11 -16.58 -8.69 10.07
N ILE A 12 -16.67 -7.40 9.75
CA ILE A 12 -16.22 -6.32 10.65
C ILE A 12 -17.03 -6.35 11.95
N ARG A 13 -18.37 -6.44 11.84
CA ARG A 13 -19.28 -6.53 12.98
C ARG A 13 -19.02 -7.75 13.86
N GLN A 14 -18.65 -8.87 13.25
CA GLN A 14 -18.27 -10.10 13.95
C GLN A 14 -16.81 -10.10 14.44
N GLN A 15 -16.05 -9.04 14.17
CA GLN A 15 -14.62 -8.93 14.45
C GLN A 15 -13.75 -10.04 13.82
N SER A 16 -14.24 -10.63 12.72
CA SER A 16 -13.58 -11.70 11.97
C SER A 16 -12.87 -11.22 10.70
N ALA A 17 -12.97 -9.93 10.37
CA ALA A 17 -12.33 -9.32 9.20
C ALA A 17 -10.81 -9.07 9.36
N PHE A 18 -10.03 -10.11 9.68
CA PHE A 18 -8.57 -10.01 9.81
C PHE A 18 -7.83 -11.21 9.21
N LYS A 19 -6.54 -11.03 8.93
CA LYS A 19 -5.61 -12.08 8.51
C LYS A 19 -4.23 -11.87 9.11
N MET A 20 -3.62 -12.96 9.56
CA MET A 20 -2.25 -13.02 10.04
C MET A 20 -1.28 -13.31 8.89
N TYR A 21 -0.10 -12.72 8.95
CA TYR A 21 0.98 -12.85 7.97
C TYR A 21 2.32 -13.03 8.68
N SER A 22 3.35 -13.39 7.92
CA SER A 22 4.76 -13.41 8.39
C SER A 22 4.92 -14.21 9.68
N GLU A 23 4.52 -15.48 9.68
CA GLU A 23 4.57 -16.36 10.87
C GLU A 23 3.83 -15.76 12.09
N GLU A 24 2.68 -15.12 11.84
CA GLU A 24 1.82 -14.49 12.86
C GLU A 24 2.42 -13.27 13.56
N THR A 25 3.45 -12.66 12.97
CA THR A 25 4.03 -11.40 13.47
C THR A 25 3.33 -10.15 12.96
N GLN A 26 2.56 -10.26 11.86
CA GLN A 26 1.81 -9.15 11.26
C GLN A 26 0.34 -9.49 11.13
N VAL A 27 -0.53 -8.51 11.34
CA VAL A 27 -1.98 -8.64 11.16
C VAL A 27 -2.53 -7.51 10.31
N PHE A 28 -3.30 -7.84 9.27
CA PHE A 28 -4.17 -6.88 8.59
C PHE A 28 -5.61 -7.08 9.07
N ARG A 29 -6.33 -5.97 9.27
CA ARG A 29 -7.72 -5.98 9.74
C ARG A 29 -8.55 -4.88 9.05
N LEU A 30 -9.82 -5.16 8.78
CA LEU A 30 -10.82 -4.12 8.53
C LEU A 30 -11.51 -3.81 9.87
N THR A 31 -11.47 -2.55 10.28
CA THR A 31 -11.97 -2.13 11.60
C THR A 31 -13.20 -1.26 11.55
N ASP A 32 -13.35 -0.48 10.46
CA ASP A 32 -14.48 0.40 10.27
C ASP A 32 -14.89 0.40 8.79
N LEU A 33 -16.17 0.69 8.55
CA LEU A 33 -16.77 0.81 7.24
C LEU A 33 -17.77 1.97 7.26
N ARG A 34 -17.54 2.93 6.38
CA ARG A 34 -18.53 3.95 6.03
C ARG A 34 -19.09 3.64 4.66
N TYR A 35 -20.38 3.34 4.63
CA TYR A 35 -21.15 3.11 3.42
C TYR A 35 -22.36 4.05 3.42
N THR A 36 -22.66 4.64 2.28
CA THR A 36 -23.79 5.57 2.12
C THR A 36 -24.50 5.23 0.82
N ASP A 37 -25.76 4.79 0.91
CA ASP A 37 -26.58 4.33 -0.23
C ASP A 37 -26.80 5.44 -1.29
N ASP A 38 -26.72 6.70 -0.87
CA ASP A 38 -26.87 7.90 -1.69
C ASP A 38 -25.61 8.25 -2.50
N MET A 39 -24.44 7.76 -2.08
CA MET A 39 -23.17 8.12 -2.71
C MET A 39 -22.56 7.01 -3.56
N ASP A 40 -23.07 5.78 -3.48
CA ASP A 40 -22.50 4.61 -4.16
C ASP A 40 -21.00 4.45 -3.92
N ILE A 41 -20.58 4.76 -2.70
CA ILE A 41 -19.20 4.73 -2.24
C ILE A 41 -19.12 3.94 -0.94
N ALA A 42 -18.10 3.09 -0.84
CA ALA A 42 -17.71 2.43 0.41
C ALA A 42 -16.28 2.85 0.77
N CYS A 43 -16.06 3.21 2.05
CA CYS A 43 -14.74 3.48 2.60
C CYS A 43 -14.48 2.53 3.76
N PHE A 44 -13.38 1.80 3.67
CA PHE A 44 -12.90 0.88 4.69
C PHE A 44 -11.72 1.49 5.43
N LEU A 45 -11.65 1.25 6.73
CA LEU A 45 -10.45 1.49 7.52
C LEU A 45 -9.63 0.20 7.62
N VAL A 46 -8.49 0.17 6.91
CA VAL A 46 -7.54 -0.94 6.93
C VAL A 46 -6.51 -0.66 8.01
N GLN A 47 -6.34 -1.58 8.95
CA GLN A 47 -5.30 -1.51 9.96
C GLN A 47 -4.23 -2.58 9.72
N LEU A 48 -2.99 -2.23 10.02
CA LEU A 48 -1.83 -3.12 10.10
C LEU A 48 -1.30 -3.07 11.53
N GLY A 49 -1.11 -4.24 12.15
CA GLY A 49 -0.31 -4.40 13.37
C GLY A 49 0.95 -5.20 13.08
N ASP A 50 2.11 -4.73 13.53
CA ASP A 50 3.40 -5.41 13.35
C ASP A 50 4.14 -5.59 14.67
N LYS A 51 4.27 -6.85 15.10
CA LYS A 51 4.97 -7.23 16.33
C LYS A 51 6.49 -7.03 16.24
N ASN A 52 7.06 -7.13 15.03
CA ASN A 52 8.50 -7.00 14.80
C ASN A 52 8.94 -5.53 14.68
N GLY A 53 7.98 -4.60 14.53
CA GLY A 53 8.27 -3.18 14.54
C GLY A 53 8.91 -2.77 15.89
N SER A 54 9.98 -1.98 15.84
CA SER A 54 10.65 -1.48 17.05
C SER A 54 9.69 -0.65 17.92
N ASP A 55 9.92 -0.66 19.24
CA ASP A 55 9.16 0.19 20.15
C ASP A 55 9.28 1.66 19.75
N PRO A 56 8.18 2.43 19.72
CA PRO A 56 8.23 3.82 19.35
C PRO A 56 9.01 4.61 20.42
N VAL A 57 9.89 5.47 19.92
CA VAL A 57 10.70 6.38 20.74
C VAL A 57 10.36 7.81 20.37
N PHE A 58 9.97 8.60 21.35
CA PHE A 58 9.66 10.02 21.20
C PHE A 58 10.82 10.86 21.70
N ALA A 59 11.36 11.73 20.85
CA ALA A 59 12.40 12.66 21.23
C ALA A 59 11.82 14.02 21.63
N ASN A 60 12.23 14.55 22.77
CA ASN A 60 11.96 15.94 23.13
C ASN A 60 12.83 16.85 22.23
N LEU A 61 12.17 17.69 21.41
CA LEU A 61 12.87 18.53 20.43
C LEU A 61 13.76 19.62 21.06
N THR A 62 13.55 19.96 22.33
CA THR A 62 14.34 21.00 23.04
C THR A 62 15.45 20.38 23.89
N THR A 63 15.17 19.31 24.64
CA THR A 63 16.13 18.71 25.58
C THR A 63 16.92 17.55 25.00
N GLY A 64 16.43 16.93 23.92
CA GLY A 64 17.00 15.71 23.34
C GLY A 64 16.70 14.44 24.14
N GLU A 65 15.92 14.53 25.22
CA GLU A 65 15.51 13.37 26.02
C GLU A 65 14.61 12.44 25.22
N LEU A 66 14.82 11.13 25.38
CA LEU A 66 14.08 10.08 24.69
C LEU A 66 13.09 9.43 25.65
N ARG A 67 11.86 9.25 25.18
CA ARG A 67 10.82 8.48 25.86
C ARG A 67 10.45 7.29 24.98
N THR A 68 10.79 6.09 25.44
CA THR A 68 10.38 4.83 24.81
C THR A 68 9.04 4.38 25.37
N GLU A 69 8.11 3.96 24.51
CA GLU A 69 6.86 3.32 24.91
C GLU A 69 6.94 1.82 24.53
N PRO A 70 7.21 0.92 25.49
CA PRO A 70 7.42 -0.50 25.17
C PRO A 70 6.11 -1.19 24.81
N LYS A 71 6.12 -2.03 23.76
CA LYS A 71 4.98 -2.89 23.43
C LYS A 71 4.71 -3.91 24.54
N LEU A 72 3.44 -4.13 24.86
CA LEU A 72 3.00 -5.20 25.76
C LEU A 72 2.81 -6.52 25.02
N GLU A 73 2.56 -7.59 25.78
CA GLU A 73 2.31 -8.92 25.20
C GLU A 73 1.08 -8.89 24.29
N GLY A 74 1.26 -9.31 23.05
CA GLY A 74 0.21 -9.32 22.02
C GLY A 74 0.07 -8.00 21.25
N GLU A 75 0.86 -6.97 21.58
CA GLU A 75 0.84 -5.70 20.85
C GLU A 75 1.83 -5.69 19.67
N GLY A 76 1.45 -4.92 18.65
CA GLY A 76 2.27 -4.59 17.50
C GLY A 76 2.16 -3.11 17.20
N ILE A 77 3.14 -2.57 16.46
CA ILE A 77 3.07 -1.19 15.97
C ILE A 77 1.89 -1.09 15.02
N ALA A 78 0.95 -0.21 15.36
CA ALA A 78 -0.28 -0.05 14.63
C ALA A 78 -0.17 1.07 13.58
N LEU A 79 -0.72 0.82 12.41
CA LEU A 79 -0.87 1.75 11.30
C LEU A 79 -2.28 1.60 10.74
N SER A 80 -2.88 2.67 10.23
CA SER A 80 -4.16 2.61 9.53
C SER A 80 -4.11 3.35 8.21
N ALA A 81 -4.84 2.87 7.21
CA ALA A 81 -5.05 3.55 5.94
C ALA A 81 -6.53 3.50 5.53
N HIS A 82 -7.00 4.60 4.95
CA HIS A 82 -8.34 4.67 4.35
C HIS A 82 -8.32 4.07 2.94
N PHE A 83 -9.22 3.12 2.67
CA PHE A 83 -9.40 2.52 1.36
C PHE A 83 -10.83 2.74 0.88
N MET A 84 -10.99 3.58 -0.13
CA MET A 84 -12.29 3.99 -0.68
C MET A 84 -12.50 3.43 -2.08
N LEU A 85 -13.70 2.95 -2.36
CA LEU A 85 -14.07 2.43 -3.68
C LEU A 85 -15.45 2.91 -4.10
N SER A 86 -15.62 3.08 -5.41
CA SER A 86 -16.92 3.25 -6.06
C SER A 86 -17.63 1.89 -6.16
N LEU A 87 -18.94 1.90 -5.98
CA LEU A 87 -19.81 0.74 -6.21
C LEU A 87 -20.33 0.66 -7.63
N ASP A 88 -20.18 1.74 -8.38
CA ASP A 88 -20.45 1.81 -9.80
C ASP A 88 -19.24 1.31 -10.59
N SER A 89 -19.51 0.39 -11.51
CA SER A 89 -18.51 -0.14 -12.41
C SER A 89 -18.13 0.91 -13.45
N VAL A 90 -16.84 0.96 -13.75
CA VAL A 90 -16.25 1.78 -14.83
C VAL A 90 -16.49 1.14 -16.20
N ASP A 91 -16.81 -0.16 -16.23
CA ASP A 91 -16.97 -0.89 -17.47
C ASP A 91 -18.26 -1.71 -17.56
N ALA A 92 -18.61 -2.08 -18.80
CA ALA A 92 -19.79 -2.88 -19.11
C ALA A 92 -19.73 -4.32 -18.54
N THR A 93 -18.55 -4.79 -18.12
CA THR A 93 -18.39 -6.12 -17.52
C THR A 93 -18.71 -6.17 -16.03
N ASN A 94 -18.88 -5.00 -15.39
CA ASN A 94 -19.23 -4.88 -13.97
C ASN A 94 -18.18 -5.46 -13.00
N ILE A 95 -16.90 -5.50 -13.41
CA ILE A 95 -15.80 -6.04 -12.58
C ILE A 95 -14.70 -5.02 -12.26
N ARG A 96 -14.72 -3.83 -12.87
CA ARG A 96 -13.71 -2.78 -12.65
C ARG A 96 -14.34 -1.59 -11.94
N PHE A 97 -13.74 -1.18 -10.84
CA PHE A 97 -14.23 -0.11 -9.98
C PHE A 97 -13.12 0.90 -9.74
N HIS A 98 -13.47 2.18 -9.67
CA HIS A 98 -12.52 3.19 -9.20
C HIS A 98 -12.30 3.06 -7.70
N ALA A 99 -11.05 3.27 -7.28
CA ALA A 99 -10.67 3.25 -5.88
C ALA A 99 -9.60 4.31 -5.61
N VAL A 100 -9.59 4.82 -4.39
CA VAL A 100 -8.60 5.74 -3.83
C VAL A 100 -8.12 5.13 -2.52
N MET A 101 -6.81 5.10 -2.31
CA MET A 101 -6.20 4.56 -1.10
C MET A 101 -5.24 5.59 -0.52
N GLU A 102 -5.29 5.77 0.78
CA GLU A 102 -4.30 6.55 1.51
C GLU A 102 -2.91 5.91 1.41
N GLU A 103 -1.88 6.72 1.23
CA GLU A 103 -0.50 6.26 1.17
C GLU A 103 0.10 6.19 2.58
N VAL A 104 0.15 4.97 3.14
CA VAL A 104 0.70 4.70 4.47
C VAL A 104 1.79 3.64 4.35
N PRO A 105 3.01 3.89 4.86
CA PRO A 105 4.09 2.90 4.82
C PRO A 105 3.64 1.54 5.36
N GLY A 106 3.94 0.46 4.66
CA GLY A 106 3.51 -0.88 5.06
C GLY A 106 2.07 -1.24 4.70
N ILE A 107 1.17 -0.30 4.37
CA ILE A 107 -0.18 -0.60 3.85
C ILE A 107 -0.23 -0.29 2.36
N THR A 108 0.38 -1.15 1.55
CA THR A 108 0.51 -0.97 0.10
C THR A 108 -0.55 -1.75 -0.67
N LYS A 109 -0.78 -1.38 -1.94
CA LYS A 109 -1.71 -2.09 -2.84
C LYS A 109 -1.38 -3.58 -2.95
N SER A 110 -0.10 -3.93 -2.96
CA SER A 110 0.38 -5.31 -3.08
C SER A 110 0.10 -6.15 -1.83
N ARG A 111 -0.10 -5.52 -0.66
CA ARG A 111 -0.49 -6.19 0.59
C ARG A 111 -2.01 -6.17 0.80
N VAL A 112 -2.66 -5.06 0.47
CA VAL A 112 -4.12 -4.90 0.59
C VAL A 112 -4.89 -5.81 -0.37
N ALA A 113 -4.46 -5.95 -1.64
CA ALA A 113 -5.14 -6.81 -2.61
C ALA A 113 -5.19 -8.30 -2.22
N PRO A 114 -4.08 -8.96 -1.83
CA PRO A 114 -4.13 -10.35 -1.34
C PRO A 114 -4.85 -10.46 0.00
N PHE A 115 -4.77 -9.45 0.87
CA PHE A 115 -5.55 -9.40 2.11
C PHE A 115 -7.06 -9.41 1.85
N LEU A 116 -7.56 -8.50 1.02
CA LEU A 116 -8.97 -8.48 0.64
C LEU A 116 -9.36 -9.78 -0.05
N THR A 117 -8.52 -10.33 -0.94
CA THR A 117 -8.79 -11.62 -1.59
C THR A 117 -8.91 -12.78 -0.59
N ALA A 118 -8.09 -12.77 0.46
CA ALA A 118 -8.16 -13.76 1.53
C ALA A 118 -9.41 -13.59 2.40
N LEU A 119 -9.84 -12.36 2.69
CA LEU A 119 -11.12 -12.11 3.37
C LEU A 119 -12.31 -12.54 2.51
N LEU A 120 -12.29 -12.21 1.21
CA LEU A 120 -13.38 -12.56 0.28
C LEU A 120 -13.52 -14.08 0.09
N LYS A 121 -12.44 -14.84 0.27
CA LYS A 121 -12.52 -16.30 0.31
C LYS A 121 -13.41 -16.80 1.44
N ASP A 122 -13.28 -16.22 2.63
CA ASP A 122 -14.05 -16.62 3.80
C ASP A 122 -15.47 -16.03 3.74
N ALA A 123 -15.58 -14.76 3.33
CA ALA A 123 -16.85 -14.05 3.22
C ALA A 123 -17.82 -14.67 2.20
N PHE A 124 -17.29 -15.37 1.20
CA PHE A 124 -18.06 -16.06 0.16
C PHE A 124 -17.90 -17.59 0.26
N GLU A 125 -17.59 -18.12 1.44
CA GLU A 125 -17.56 -19.58 1.63
C GLU A 125 -18.93 -20.19 1.32
N GLY A 126 -18.94 -21.25 0.51
CA GLY A 126 -20.17 -21.93 0.10
C GLY A 126 -20.92 -21.29 -1.08
N TYR A 127 -20.48 -20.15 -1.59
CA TYR A 127 -21.09 -19.55 -2.78
C TYR A 127 -20.85 -20.40 -4.03
N THR A 128 -21.92 -20.59 -4.79
CA THR A 128 -21.91 -21.33 -6.04
C THR A 128 -22.53 -20.51 -7.16
N PHE A 129 -22.09 -20.79 -8.38
CA PHE A 129 -22.62 -20.24 -9.61
C PHE A 129 -22.87 -21.38 -10.58
N VAL A 130 -24.03 -21.34 -11.25
CA VAL A 130 -24.35 -22.28 -12.32
C VAL A 130 -23.83 -21.69 -13.62
N ASP A 131 -22.86 -22.38 -14.20
CA ASP A 131 -22.31 -22.00 -15.50
C ASP A 131 -23.41 -22.10 -16.57
N PRO A 132 -23.73 -21.02 -17.29
CA PRO A 132 -24.79 -21.00 -18.28
C PRO A 132 -24.52 -21.95 -19.47
N ASP A 133 -23.25 -22.21 -19.78
CA ASP A 133 -22.85 -23.06 -20.91
C ASP A 133 -22.85 -24.54 -20.53
N THR A 134 -22.27 -24.88 -19.37
CA THR A 134 -22.12 -26.27 -18.94
C THR A 134 -23.26 -26.77 -18.05
N ARG A 135 -24.09 -25.87 -17.52
CA ARG A 135 -25.12 -26.12 -16.49
C ARG A 135 -24.59 -26.80 -15.24
N THR A 136 -23.29 -26.69 -14.99
CA THR A 136 -22.64 -27.25 -13.79
C THR A 136 -22.57 -26.21 -12.69
N GLU A 137 -22.82 -26.64 -11.46
CA GLU A 137 -22.68 -25.81 -10.28
C GLU A 137 -21.21 -25.78 -9.86
N ASN A 138 -20.60 -24.59 -9.88
CA ASN A 138 -19.20 -24.38 -9.54
C ASN A 138 -19.09 -23.42 -8.36
N ARG A 139 -18.16 -23.69 -7.44
CA ARG A 139 -17.85 -22.74 -6.37
C ARG A 139 -17.23 -21.47 -6.97
N CYS A 140 -17.71 -20.32 -6.53
CA CYS A 140 -17.23 -19.04 -7.02
C CYS A 140 -16.92 -18.10 -5.85
N ARG A 141 -15.97 -17.19 -6.07
CA ARG A 141 -15.70 -16.08 -5.15
C ARG A 141 -15.09 -14.90 -5.90
N PRO A 142 -15.27 -13.66 -5.41
CA PRO A 142 -14.56 -12.51 -5.92
C PRO A 142 -13.05 -12.60 -5.62
N MET A 143 -12.24 -11.98 -6.48
CA MET A 143 -10.81 -11.77 -6.25
C MET A 143 -10.49 -10.29 -6.42
N CYS A 144 -9.70 -9.74 -5.50
CA CYS A 144 -9.30 -8.35 -5.55
C CYS A 144 -7.97 -8.21 -6.31
N LYS A 145 -7.95 -7.32 -7.30
CA LYS A 145 -6.73 -6.87 -7.97
C LYS A 145 -6.73 -5.35 -7.97
N LEU A 146 -5.62 -4.76 -7.51
CA LEU A 146 -5.43 -3.31 -7.50
C LEU A 146 -4.36 -2.96 -8.54
N SER A 147 -4.73 -2.09 -9.47
CA SER A 147 -3.85 -1.55 -10.49
C SER A 147 -3.85 -0.03 -10.41
N GLY A 148 -2.68 0.58 -10.52
CA GLY A 148 -2.55 2.03 -10.57
C GLY A 148 -3.15 2.56 -11.87
N ARG A 149 -3.95 3.63 -11.78
CA ARG A 149 -4.29 4.41 -12.97
C ARG A 149 -3.11 5.33 -13.29
N PRO A 150 -2.51 5.24 -14.49
CA PRO A 150 -1.45 6.15 -14.91
C PRO A 150 -1.91 7.60 -14.77
N SER A 151 -1.11 8.45 -14.12
CA SER A 151 -1.28 9.90 -14.25
C SER A 151 -0.78 10.32 -15.63
N GLN A 152 -1.66 10.90 -16.44
CA GLN A 152 -1.33 11.43 -17.76
C GLN A 152 -0.14 12.41 -17.70
N SER A 153 -0.14 13.30 -16.71
CA SER A 153 0.96 14.26 -16.47
C SER A 153 2.30 13.61 -16.10
N LEU A 154 2.29 12.39 -15.56
CA LEU A 154 3.50 11.70 -15.10
C LEU A 154 4.07 10.74 -16.13
N GLU A 155 3.19 10.14 -16.94
CA GLU A 155 3.56 9.43 -18.17
C GLU A 155 4.30 10.41 -19.11
N GLU A 156 3.71 11.59 -19.36
CA GLU A 156 4.35 12.70 -20.08
C GLU A 156 5.66 13.15 -19.40
N SER A 157 5.66 13.28 -18.06
CA SER A 157 6.87 13.69 -17.31
C SER A 157 8.01 12.68 -17.31
N LEU A 158 7.78 11.39 -17.57
CA LEU A 158 8.81 10.35 -17.61
C LEU A 158 9.16 9.95 -19.05
N GLU A 159 8.27 10.18 -20.02
CA GLU A 159 8.58 10.17 -21.45
C GLU A 159 9.51 11.33 -21.81
N GLU A 160 9.20 12.55 -21.33
CA GLU A 160 10.01 13.76 -21.56
C GLU A 160 11.07 14.01 -20.46
N GLY A 161 10.96 13.36 -19.31
CA GLY A 161 11.86 13.54 -18.17
C GLY A 161 13.14 12.73 -18.23
N VAL A 162 14.01 12.96 -17.22
CA VAL A 162 15.33 12.32 -17.11
C VAL A 162 15.36 11.43 -15.87
N LEU A 163 15.53 10.12 -16.07
CA LEU A 163 15.77 9.16 -14.99
C LEU A 163 17.17 9.40 -14.42
N LYS A 164 17.30 9.69 -13.13
CA LYS A 164 18.59 10.03 -12.51
C LYS A 164 19.26 8.85 -11.84
N GLY A 165 18.48 7.95 -11.25
CA GLY A 165 19.06 6.85 -10.50
C GLY A 165 18.04 6.02 -9.73
N LEU A 166 18.58 5.00 -9.08
CA LEU A 166 17.90 4.17 -8.10
C LEU A 166 18.67 4.22 -6.78
N THR A 167 17.97 4.04 -5.68
CA THR A 167 18.56 3.76 -4.38
C THR A 167 17.91 2.51 -3.82
N LEU A 168 18.67 1.43 -3.70
CA LEU A 168 18.22 0.21 -3.04
C LEU A 168 18.52 0.36 -1.55
N VAL A 169 17.55 0.03 -0.71
CA VAL A 169 17.70 0.04 0.74
C VAL A 169 17.39 -1.35 1.24
N LYS A 170 18.21 -1.81 2.19
CA LYS A 170 18.09 -3.09 2.87
C LYS A 170 18.21 -2.83 4.36
N HIS A 171 17.17 -3.18 5.10
CA HIS A 171 17.23 -3.11 6.55
C HIS A 171 17.69 -4.47 7.07
N GLU A 172 18.89 -4.50 7.66
CA GLU A 172 19.43 -5.68 8.31
C GLU A 172 19.94 -5.25 9.67
N VAL A 173 19.37 -5.85 10.72
CA VAL A 173 19.97 -5.81 12.05
C VAL A 173 20.98 -6.95 12.10
N VAL A 174 22.27 -6.61 12.00
CA VAL A 174 23.33 -7.61 12.08
C VAL A 174 24.05 -7.52 13.41
N ASP A 175 23.89 -8.55 14.24
CA ASP A 175 24.74 -8.80 15.39
C ASP A 175 26.13 -9.29 14.92
N GLY A 176 27.20 -8.65 15.41
CA GLY A 176 28.55 -9.23 15.35
C GLY A 176 29.38 -9.03 14.07
N ILE A 177 28.99 -8.19 13.09
CA ILE A 177 29.91 -7.88 11.95
C ILE A 177 31.16 -7.14 12.43
N MET A 178 31.03 -6.31 13.46
CA MET A 178 32.14 -5.64 14.14
C MET A 178 32.11 -6.07 15.61
N ASP A 179 32.56 -7.30 15.88
CA ASP A 179 32.75 -7.81 17.24
C ASP A 179 33.58 -6.79 18.07
N GLY A 180 32.92 -6.03 18.94
CA GLY A 180 33.60 -5.19 19.93
C GLY A 180 32.90 -3.92 20.43
N ASP A 181 31.87 -3.40 19.76
CA ASP A 181 31.22 -2.15 20.19
C ASP A 181 29.78 -2.38 20.72
N PRO A 182 29.53 -2.24 22.04
CA PRO A 182 28.18 -2.38 22.61
C PRO A 182 27.25 -1.19 22.27
N TYR A 183 27.73 -0.15 21.60
CA TYR A 183 26.97 1.07 21.32
C TYR A 183 26.49 1.20 19.87
N SER A 184 26.88 0.30 18.96
CA SER A 184 26.55 0.41 17.55
C SER A 184 25.87 -0.84 16.99
N GLN A 185 24.87 -0.62 16.14
CA GLN A 185 24.19 -1.64 15.36
C GLN A 185 24.12 -1.17 13.91
N PHE A 186 24.40 -2.08 12.97
CA PHE A 186 24.10 -1.83 11.57
C PHE A 186 22.60 -2.01 11.38
N VAL A 187 21.94 -0.99 10.82
CA VAL A 187 20.48 -0.97 10.65
C VAL A 187 20.08 -0.86 9.18
N GLU A 188 20.92 -0.24 8.33
CA GLU A 188 20.57 0.07 6.94
C GLU A 188 21.77 -0.07 5.99
N HIS A 189 21.59 -0.86 4.92
CA HIS A 189 22.48 -0.93 3.77
C HIS A 189 21.83 -0.23 2.57
N THR A 190 22.46 0.85 2.10
CA THR A 190 21.97 1.64 0.98
C THR A 190 22.92 1.58 -0.23
N VAL A 191 22.41 1.14 -1.39
CA VAL A 191 23.14 1.12 -2.67
C VAL A 191 22.55 2.16 -3.61
N ARG A 192 23.36 3.14 -4.01
CA ARG A 192 22.96 4.19 -4.97
C ARG A 192 23.46 3.84 -6.37
N ILE A 193 22.54 3.74 -7.31
CA ILE A 193 22.78 3.47 -8.73
C ILE A 193 22.48 4.74 -9.49
N GLN A 194 23.46 5.25 -10.25
CA GLN A 194 23.27 6.41 -11.11
C GLN A 194 23.03 5.97 -12.55
N VAL A 195 22.05 6.60 -13.20
CA VAL A 195 21.82 6.38 -14.63
C VAL A 195 22.80 7.27 -15.40
N THR A 196 23.83 6.66 -15.98
CA THR A 196 24.85 7.35 -16.79
C THR A 196 24.38 7.62 -18.21
N THR A 197 23.55 6.72 -18.76
CA THR A 197 22.98 6.81 -20.11
C THR A 197 21.49 6.55 -20.01
N GLN A 198 20.66 7.41 -20.60
CA GLN A 198 19.21 7.24 -20.57
C GLN A 198 18.80 6.07 -21.45
N PRO A 199 17.89 5.18 -20.98
CA PRO A 199 17.23 4.24 -21.87
C PRO A 199 16.42 5.01 -22.93
N GLU A 200 16.54 4.59 -24.19
CA GLU A 200 16.05 5.32 -25.36
C GLU A 200 14.53 5.40 -25.38
N THR A 201 13.86 4.27 -25.16
CA THR A 201 12.40 4.21 -25.19
C THR A 201 11.80 4.12 -23.79
N TRP A 202 10.52 4.50 -23.69
CA TRP A 202 9.71 4.25 -22.52
C TRP A 202 9.76 2.78 -22.06
N LEU A 203 9.60 1.84 -22.99
CA LEU A 203 9.61 0.41 -22.69
C LEU A 203 10.94 -0.02 -22.07
N ASP A 204 12.05 0.53 -22.54
CA ASP A 204 13.38 0.24 -22.00
C ASP A 204 13.54 0.75 -20.57
N ARG A 205 12.96 1.92 -20.26
CA ARG A 205 12.97 2.49 -18.89
C ARG A 205 12.21 1.58 -17.92
N ILE A 206 11.02 1.13 -18.29
CA ILE A 206 10.20 0.22 -17.47
C ILE A 206 10.89 -1.14 -17.30
N THR A 207 11.43 -1.68 -18.39
CA THR A 207 12.16 -2.95 -18.37
C THR A 207 13.36 -2.88 -17.44
N TRP A 208 14.16 -1.80 -17.56
CA TRP A 208 15.32 -1.55 -16.70
C TRP A 208 14.95 -1.47 -15.22
N LEU A 209 13.86 -0.76 -14.89
CA LEU A 209 13.36 -0.66 -13.52
C LEU A 209 12.92 -2.03 -12.97
N ASN A 210 12.22 -2.82 -13.77
CA ASN A 210 11.77 -4.16 -13.39
C ASN A 210 12.95 -5.13 -13.19
N GLU A 211 13.97 -5.07 -14.04
CA GLU A 211 15.19 -5.86 -13.86
C GLU A 211 15.92 -5.52 -12.56
N TRP A 212 16.07 -4.23 -12.25
CA TRP A 212 16.71 -3.79 -11.01
C TRP A 212 15.90 -4.18 -9.78
N ARG A 213 14.57 -4.12 -9.85
CA ARG A 213 13.71 -4.64 -8.78
C ARG A 213 13.93 -6.12 -8.56
N GLN A 214 13.97 -6.92 -9.62
CA GLN A 214 14.20 -8.36 -9.50
C GLN A 214 15.58 -8.65 -8.91
N LYS A 215 16.62 -7.93 -9.36
CA LYS A 215 17.97 -8.01 -8.77
C LYS A 215 17.98 -7.61 -7.30
N ALA A 216 17.30 -6.52 -6.93
CA ALA A 216 17.20 -6.04 -5.56
C ALA A 216 16.54 -7.08 -4.65
N SER A 217 15.41 -7.63 -5.06
CA SER A 217 14.70 -8.69 -4.33
C SER A 217 15.58 -9.94 -4.15
N ASN A 218 16.28 -10.36 -5.21
CA ASN A 218 17.18 -11.53 -5.16
C ASN A 218 18.38 -11.33 -4.22
N HIS A 219 18.79 -10.09 -3.93
CA HIS A 219 19.89 -9.76 -3.03
C HIS A 219 19.42 -9.28 -1.64
N GLY A 220 18.12 -9.45 -1.34
CA GLY A 220 17.56 -9.16 -0.03
C GLY A 220 17.34 -7.67 0.27
N PHE A 221 17.29 -6.81 -0.75
CA PHE A 221 16.85 -5.41 -0.57
C PHE A 221 15.32 -5.37 -0.43
N ASP A 222 14.83 -4.61 0.54
CA ASP A 222 13.40 -4.50 0.87
C ASP A 222 12.73 -3.27 0.23
N GLN A 223 13.51 -2.23 -0.08
CA GLN A 223 13.03 -1.00 -0.70
C GLN A 223 13.87 -0.58 -1.91
N LEU A 224 13.21 0.02 -2.90
CA LEU A 224 13.81 0.59 -4.10
C LEU A 224 13.26 2.00 -4.32
N LYS A 225 14.12 3.02 -4.29
CA LYS A 225 13.76 4.42 -4.51
C LYS A 225 14.20 4.87 -5.90
N VAL A 226 13.26 5.28 -6.74
CA VAL A 226 13.53 5.80 -8.09
C VAL A 226 13.65 7.32 -8.05
N LEU A 227 14.77 7.86 -8.51
CA LEU A 227 14.98 9.30 -8.65
C LEU A 227 14.82 9.70 -10.12
N TYR A 228 13.91 10.64 -10.39
CA TYR A 228 13.74 11.22 -11.72
C TYR A 228 13.55 12.74 -11.67
N LYS A 229 13.86 13.40 -12.79
CA LYS A 229 13.70 14.85 -12.98
C LYS A 229 12.62 15.08 -14.03
N ARG A 230 11.59 15.85 -13.68
CA ARG A 230 10.53 16.25 -14.60
C ARG A 230 11.05 17.28 -15.63
N PRO A 231 10.36 17.45 -16.77
CA PRO A 231 10.68 18.51 -17.75
C PRO A 231 10.73 19.91 -17.11
N GLU A 232 9.84 20.18 -16.15
CA GLU A 232 9.77 21.42 -15.37
C GLU A 232 10.94 21.63 -14.39
N GLY A 233 11.89 20.69 -14.32
CA GLY A 233 13.14 20.85 -13.58
C GLY A 233 13.13 20.33 -12.14
N ARG A 234 11.96 20.05 -11.55
CA ARG A 234 11.84 19.50 -10.20
C ARG A 234 12.23 18.02 -10.15
N GLN A 235 13.02 17.64 -9.15
CA GLN A 235 13.38 16.25 -8.86
C GLN A 235 12.30 15.62 -7.97
N LYS A 236 11.95 14.36 -8.24
CA LYS A 236 11.06 13.57 -7.39
C LYS A 236 11.68 12.19 -7.15
N THR A 237 11.53 11.70 -5.93
CA THR A 237 11.91 10.34 -5.53
C THR A 237 10.63 9.56 -5.28
N VAL A 238 10.52 8.36 -5.84
CA VAL A 238 9.41 7.43 -5.58
C VAL A 238 9.97 6.19 -4.90
N THR A 239 9.50 5.88 -3.70
CA THR A 239 9.85 4.65 -2.97
C THR A 239 8.94 3.52 -3.43
N MET A 240 9.52 2.35 -3.66
CA MET A 240 8.83 1.11 -4.00
C MET A 240 9.20 0.05 -2.98
N ASP A 241 8.19 -0.65 -2.47
CA ASP A 241 8.42 -1.85 -1.68
C ASP A 241 8.61 -3.08 -2.59
N ARG A 242 9.28 -4.12 -2.08
CA ARG A 242 9.61 -5.36 -2.81
C ARG A 242 8.44 -5.96 -3.61
N GLU A 243 7.22 -5.82 -3.11
CA GLU A 243 6.01 -6.44 -3.66
C GLU A 243 5.28 -5.61 -4.74
N GLU A 244 5.62 -4.34 -4.93
CA GLU A 244 4.91 -3.45 -5.85
C GLU A 244 5.54 -3.41 -7.26
N ASP A 245 4.73 -3.58 -8.31
CA ASP A 245 5.16 -3.41 -9.71
C ASP A 245 5.67 -1.98 -9.96
N ALA A 246 6.86 -1.85 -10.55
CA ALA A 246 7.52 -0.57 -10.77
C ALA A 246 6.66 0.38 -11.61
N ALA A 247 5.91 -0.15 -12.58
CA ALA A 247 4.96 0.65 -13.35
C ALA A 247 3.78 1.09 -12.48
N ASN A 248 3.21 0.20 -11.67
CA ASN A 248 2.12 0.58 -10.78
C ASN A 248 2.56 1.55 -9.68
N ALA A 249 3.76 1.40 -9.11
CA ALA A 249 4.29 2.28 -8.07
C ALA A 249 4.67 3.67 -8.60
N LEU A 250 5.27 3.75 -9.81
CA LEU A 250 5.64 5.04 -10.39
C LEU A 250 4.46 5.82 -10.92
N PHE A 251 3.49 5.15 -11.54
CA PHE A 251 2.51 5.83 -12.40
C PHE A 251 1.13 5.98 -11.77
N THR A 252 0.87 5.42 -10.57
CA THR A 252 -0.42 5.66 -9.91
C THR A 252 -0.63 7.15 -9.67
N ARG A 253 -1.77 7.69 -10.12
CA ARG A 253 -2.18 9.07 -9.81
C ARG A 253 -2.18 9.28 -8.29
N GLN A 254 -1.39 10.24 -7.84
CA GLN A 254 -1.29 10.68 -6.45
C GLN A 254 -1.81 12.11 -6.35
N GLU A 255 -2.52 12.41 -5.26
CA GLU A 255 -2.93 13.76 -4.88
C GLU A 255 -2.52 13.98 -3.43
N GLN A 256 -2.04 15.18 -3.11
CA GLN A 256 -1.70 15.55 -1.74
C GLN A 256 -2.84 16.39 -1.15
N PHE A 257 -3.31 15.99 0.02
CA PHE A 257 -4.24 16.78 0.82
C PHE A 257 -3.53 17.38 2.02
N ILE A 258 -3.77 18.67 2.27
CA ILE A 258 -3.46 19.31 3.54
C ILE A 258 -4.74 19.22 4.36
N LEU A 259 -4.67 18.61 5.54
CA LEU A 259 -5.79 18.49 6.48
C LEU A 259 -5.73 19.62 7.50
N ASP A 260 -6.90 20.13 7.89
CA ASP A 260 -7.01 21.13 8.96
C ASP A 260 -7.00 20.45 10.34
N SER A 261 -7.54 19.24 10.44
CA SER A 261 -7.43 18.40 11.64
C SER A 261 -6.25 17.44 11.59
N ASN A 262 -5.71 17.13 12.77
CA ASN A 262 -4.65 16.12 12.90
C ASN A 262 -5.22 14.73 12.55
N ILE A 263 -4.40 13.95 11.85
CA ILE A 263 -4.61 12.52 11.61
C ILE A 263 -3.61 11.72 12.46
N ASN A 264 -4.08 10.63 13.06
CA ASN A 264 -3.26 9.73 13.87
C ASN A 264 -2.50 8.74 12.98
N GLN A 265 -1.43 8.17 13.53
CA GLN A 265 -0.71 7.06 12.89
C GLN A 265 -1.63 5.84 12.67
N CYS A 266 -2.54 5.59 13.60
CA CYS A 266 -3.56 4.55 13.51
C CYS A 266 -4.87 5.12 14.05
N GLU A 267 -5.87 5.24 13.18
CA GLU A 267 -7.21 5.70 13.52
C GLU A 267 -8.08 4.55 14.05
N GLN A 268 -8.99 4.89 14.94
CA GLN A 268 -10.01 3.94 15.44
C GLN A 268 -11.26 3.91 14.55
N ALA A 269 -11.52 5.00 13.82
CA ALA A 269 -12.66 5.19 12.94
C ALA A 269 -12.27 6.05 11.75
N ILE A 270 -13.06 6.01 10.68
CA ILE A 270 -12.79 6.76 9.45
C ILE A 270 -12.71 8.28 9.73
N HIS A 271 -11.57 8.88 9.39
CA HIS A 271 -11.32 10.31 9.58
C HIS A 271 -12.18 11.14 8.62
N GLU A 272 -13.06 11.98 9.17
CA GLU A 272 -14.13 12.64 8.40
C GLU A 272 -13.61 13.61 7.34
N GLU A 273 -12.61 14.44 7.67
CA GLU A 273 -12.08 15.40 6.71
C GLU A 273 -11.41 14.70 5.52
N LEU A 274 -10.66 13.63 5.81
CA LEU A 274 -9.95 12.85 4.78
C LEU A 274 -10.97 12.11 3.90
N PHE A 275 -12.00 11.51 4.51
CA PHE A 275 -13.10 10.89 3.79
C PHE A 275 -13.72 11.86 2.76
N ASN A 276 -14.05 13.08 3.16
CA ASN A 276 -14.67 14.06 2.26
C ASN A 276 -13.74 14.46 1.08
N LYS A 277 -12.43 14.58 1.32
CA LYS A 277 -11.44 14.85 0.26
C LYS A 277 -11.26 13.66 -0.67
N MET A 278 -11.24 12.44 -0.13
CA MET A 278 -11.19 11.20 -0.92
C MET A 278 -12.44 11.02 -1.80
N VAL A 279 -13.65 11.35 -1.30
CA VAL A 279 -14.89 11.34 -2.11
C VAL A 279 -14.76 12.30 -3.30
N THR A 280 -14.22 13.50 -3.06
CA THR A 280 -14.02 14.51 -4.11
C THR A 280 -13.05 14.00 -5.19
N LEU A 281 -11.94 13.37 -4.77
CA LEU A 281 -10.97 12.78 -5.69
C LEU A 281 -11.57 11.61 -6.47
N LEU A 282 -12.23 10.67 -5.80
CA LEU A 282 -12.83 9.50 -6.43
C LEU A 282 -13.84 9.90 -7.52
N ARG A 283 -14.64 10.95 -7.27
CA ARG A 283 -15.60 11.50 -8.26
C ARG A 283 -14.95 12.24 -9.44
N SER A 284 -13.66 12.56 -9.34
CA SER A 284 -12.90 13.18 -10.44
C SER A 284 -12.18 12.17 -11.33
N LEU A 285 -12.31 10.87 -11.04
CA LEU A 285 -11.77 9.76 -11.84
C LEU A 285 -12.75 9.38 -12.95
#